data_AF-A0A2V8RJV9-F1
#
_entry.id   AF-A0A2V8RJV9-F1
#
_cell.length_a   1.000
_cell.length_b   1.000
_cell.length_c   1.000
_cell.angle_alpha   90.00
_cell.angle_beta   90.00
_cell.angle_gamma   90.00
#
_symmetry.space_group_name_H-M   'P 1'
#
loop_
_entity.id
_entity.type
_entity.pdbx_description
1 polymer ?
#
loop_
_entity_poly.entity_id
_entity_poly.type
_entity_poly.pdbx_seq_one_letter_code
_entity_poly.pdbx_strand_id
1 'polypeptide(L)'
;MTRSTKLILIPSLVLAFVLCGLVTNRVVIASVNGDAAPDSNAGASESYDSAPGESTEYRWNVDDQRSPLLGLPDANLKPGLDRSITYPMASFNFPIFQALSYDEENGRYLLPSISRESKGVHFIALEPTASKNTYASTDGTNLKLIDNDSLKTVRAGDGTRYIFVRYPDGEFRCANIKDVNGANLSMLYAANGLMLHGVVDATGRTLTFNYAKAGIESVTQTWMANSEGRTKTWAVGDLPIVETKLVKYSHVVGLNSLKVLPNNAMVREYTAEMGASDKMLAQLFGGPSAVAGANGFEPAGLAGEYPLYRGDIAGDDGRVHRGHLSYAMHLYGSADGRGDSSLYVPAGFTSHSAQPSPTDGVVTFYYPRLGNLSDVTLAVFHVADFQINIEGERVRIGNIGGPGGGTPAYKHSHIEFYRGNAGLPALSARPGLRIDPATVFGPQSSESARPAIGTN
;
A
#
# COMPACT_ATOMS: atom_id res chain seq x y z
N MET A 1 42.23 -25.74 -44.96
CA MET A 1 41.80 -26.38 -43.70
C MET A 1 41.02 -25.37 -42.90
N THR A 2 39.70 -25.40 -42.97
CA THR A 2 38.79 -24.50 -42.24
C THR A 2 37.59 -25.35 -41.82
N ARG A 3 37.53 -25.71 -40.53
CA ARG A 3 36.39 -26.46 -39.99
C ARG A 3 35.38 -25.47 -39.40
N SER A 4 34.23 -25.44 -40.06
CA SER A 4 32.97 -24.87 -39.60
C SER A 4 32.30 -25.87 -38.66
N THR A 5 31.84 -25.41 -37.49
CA THR A 5 31.03 -26.21 -36.57
C THR A 5 29.63 -25.60 -36.53
N LYS A 6 28.65 -26.32 -37.07
CA LYS A 6 27.22 -26.00 -37.00
C LYS A 6 26.65 -26.42 -35.64
N LEU A 7 25.87 -25.53 -35.03
CA LEU A 7 25.08 -25.79 -33.83
C LEU A 7 23.70 -26.35 -34.26
N ILE A 8 23.27 -27.44 -33.61
CA ILE A 8 21.99 -28.13 -33.86
C ILE A 8 20.95 -27.64 -32.83
N LEU A 9 19.78 -27.23 -33.31
CA LEU A 9 18.57 -27.00 -32.50
C LEU A 9 17.83 -28.32 -32.26
N ILE A 10 17.34 -28.52 -31.03
CA ILE A 10 16.36 -29.56 -30.67
C ILE A 10 15.10 -28.85 -30.14
N PRO A 11 13.88 -29.15 -30.63
CA PRO A 11 12.64 -28.71 -30.01
C PRO A 11 12.08 -29.82 -29.11
N SER A 12 11.74 -29.49 -27.87
CA SER A 12 11.01 -30.41 -26.99
C SER A 12 9.58 -29.93 -26.77
N LEU A 13 8.71 -30.71 -27.43
CA LEU A 13 7.28 -30.90 -27.26
C LEU A 13 6.92 -31.27 -25.81
N VAL A 14 5.88 -30.69 -25.21
CA VAL A 14 5.18 -31.30 -24.06
C VAL A 14 3.67 -31.17 -24.21
N LEU A 15 3.05 -32.34 -24.07
CA LEU A 15 1.67 -32.74 -24.33
C LEU A 15 0.81 -32.61 -23.07
N ALA A 16 -0.47 -32.30 -23.25
CA ALA A 16 -1.50 -32.23 -22.22
C ALA A 16 -1.88 -33.59 -21.62
N PHE A 17 -2.32 -33.61 -20.35
CA PHE A 17 -3.20 -34.65 -19.82
C PHE A 17 -4.29 -34.04 -18.94
N VAL A 18 -5.53 -34.29 -19.35
CA VAL A 18 -6.78 -34.09 -18.60
C VAL A 18 -7.07 -35.41 -17.89
N LEU A 19 -7.35 -35.40 -16.59
CA LEU A 19 -7.98 -36.54 -15.92
C LEU A 19 -9.18 -36.09 -15.08
N CYS A 20 -10.32 -36.66 -15.45
CA CYS A 20 -11.61 -36.60 -14.79
C CYS A 20 -11.66 -37.70 -13.72
N GLY A 21 -12.18 -37.42 -12.53
CA GLY A 21 -12.35 -38.40 -11.47
C GLY A 21 -13.61 -38.13 -10.64
N LEU A 22 -14.68 -38.86 -10.96
CA LEU A 22 -15.84 -39.08 -10.09
C LEU A 22 -15.46 -40.05 -8.96
N VAL A 23 -15.78 -39.73 -7.71
CA VAL A 23 -15.91 -40.72 -6.65
C VAL A 23 -17.13 -40.37 -5.79
N THR A 24 -18.13 -41.24 -5.84
CA THR A 24 -19.23 -41.35 -4.89
C THR A 24 -18.78 -42.14 -3.66
N ASN A 25 -19.23 -41.76 -2.46
CA ASN A 25 -19.47 -42.70 -1.36
C ASN A 25 -20.54 -42.16 -0.41
N ARG A 26 -21.61 -42.95 -0.24
CA ARG A 26 -22.53 -42.90 0.91
C ARG A 26 -22.06 -43.96 1.91
N VAL A 27 -21.98 -43.64 3.20
CA VAL A 27 -22.29 -44.57 4.30
C VAL A 27 -22.89 -43.77 5.46
N VAL A 28 -24.00 -44.29 5.98
CA VAL A 28 -24.75 -43.93 7.18
C VAL A 28 -24.15 -44.68 8.37
N ILE A 29 -24.15 -44.12 9.60
CA ILE A 29 -24.48 -44.82 10.87
C ILE A 29 -24.67 -43.80 12.02
N ALA A 30 -25.53 -44.23 12.94
CA ALA A 30 -26.30 -43.60 14.01
C ALA A 30 -25.60 -42.87 15.18
N SER A 31 -26.40 -41.94 15.73
CA SER A 31 -26.71 -41.61 17.14
C SER A 31 -26.03 -42.41 18.27
N VAL A 32 -25.53 -41.68 19.26
CA VAL A 32 -25.52 -42.05 20.70
C VAL A 32 -25.85 -40.82 21.54
N ASN A 33 -26.88 -40.94 22.39
CA ASN A 33 -27.24 -40.03 23.48
C ASN A 33 -26.23 -40.12 24.62
N GLY A 34 -26.01 -39.01 25.33
CA GLY A 34 -25.29 -39.01 26.60
C GLY A 34 -25.45 -37.68 27.33
N ASP A 35 -26.51 -37.58 28.14
CA ASP A 35 -26.68 -36.57 29.18
C ASP A 35 -25.53 -36.66 30.21
N ALA A 36 -24.92 -35.52 30.55
CA ALA A 36 -24.43 -35.21 31.89
C ALA A 36 -23.95 -33.75 31.98
N ALA A 37 -24.74 -32.93 32.65
CA ALA A 37 -24.27 -31.81 33.46
C ALA A 37 -24.55 -32.18 34.94
N PRO A 38 -24.09 -31.45 35.97
CA PRO A 38 -23.32 -30.21 35.94
C PRO A 38 -22.07 -30.25 36.86
N ASP A 39 -21.21 -29.22 36.79
CA ASP A 39 -20.71 -28.64 38.04
C ASP A 39 -20.28 -27.17 37.89
N SER A 40 -20.68 -26.44 38.93
CA SER A 40 -20.67 -25.00 39.10
C SER A 40 -19.29 -24.44 39.40
N ASN A 41 -18.93 -23.32 38.78
CA ASN A 41 -18.09 -22.31 39.41
C ASN A 41 -18.52 -20.90 38.98
N ALA A 42 -19.23 -20.24 39.89
CA ALA A 42 -19.67 -18.87 39.78
C ALA A 42 -18.50 -17.91 40.12
N GLY A 43 -17.88 -17.34 39.10
CA GLY A 43 -17.10 -16.11 39.21
C GLY A 43 -18.01 -14.93 38.88
N ALA A 44 -18.05 -13.95 39.79
CA ALA A 44 -18.89 -12.76 39.69
C ALA A 44 -18.71 -12.02 38.36
N SER A 45 -19.76 -12.02 37.54
CA SER A 45 -19.91 -11.16 36.37
C SER A 45 -20.65 -9.90 36.80
N GLU A 46 -19.97 -8.76 36.86
CA GLU A 46 -20.61 -7.45 36.99
C GLU A 46 -21.48 -7.21 35.74
N SER A 47 -22.80 -7.32 35.90
CA SER A 47 -23.76 -6.98 34.85
C SER A 47 -23.93 -5.46 34.81
N TYR A 48 -23.30 -4.81 33.83
CA TYR A 48 -23.65 -3.46 33.44
C TYR A 48 -24.97 -3.51 32.66
N ASP A 49 -26.06 -3.12 33.31
CA ASP A 49 -27.35 -2.86 32.68
C ASP A 49 -27.16 -1.81 31.57
N SER A 50 -27.07 -2.29 30.34
CA SER A 50 -26.98 -1.45 29.16
C SER A 50 -28.39 -1.07 28.74
N ALA A 51 -28.73 0.22 28.87
CA ALA A 51 -29.89 0.82 28.22
C ALA A 51 -29.96 0.39 26.74
N PRO A 52 -31.15 0.30 26.12
CA PRO A 52 -31.31 -0.17 24.74
C PRO A 52 -30.53 0.74 23.79
N GLY A 53 -29.28 0.34 23.54
CA GLY A 53 -28.33 1.12 22.78
C GLY A 53 -28.65 0.97 21.31
N GLU A 54 -28.92 2.10 20.65
CA GLU A 54 -28.88 2.15 19.19
C GLU A 54 -27.56 1.52 18.73
N SER A 55 -27.64 0.36 18.10
CA SER A 55 -26.47 -0.29 17.55
C SER A 55 -26.03 0.51 16.34
N THR A 56 -25.08 1.41 16.54
CA THR A 56 -24.33 2.07 15.46
C THR A 56 -23.44 1.02 14.79
N GLU A 57 -24.04 0.15 13.98
CA GLU A 57 -23.30 -0.75 13.10
C GLU A 57 -22.81 0.07 11.91
N TYR A 58 -21.49 0.28 11.84
CA TYR A 58 -20.88 1.01 10.73
C TYR A 58 -20.95 0.16 9.46
N ARG A 59 -21.54 0.72 8.40
CA ARG A 59 -21.79 -0.01 7.15
C ARG A 59 -20.79 0.38 6.08
N TRP A 60 -20.11 -0.61 5.49
CA TRP A 60 -19.25 -0.38 4.33
C TRP A 60 -20.08 -0.14 3.06
N ASN A 61 -19.74 0.90 2.31
CA ASN A 61 -20.38 1.26 1.04
C ASN A 61 -19.50 0.86 -0.14
N VAL A 62 -19.13 -0.41 -0.25
CA VAL A 62 -18.19 -0.89 -1.28
C VAL A 62 -18.73 -0.78 -2.72
N ASP A 63 -20.06 -0.72 -2.87
CA ASP A 63 -20.72 -0.73 -4.19
C ASP A 63 -21.00 0.67 -4.77
N ASP A 64 -21.07 1.71 -3.93
CA ASP A 64 -21.34 3.09 -4.36
C ASP A 64 -20.12 3.99 -4.17
N GLN A 65 -19.35 4.16 -5.25
CA GLN A 65 -18.14 4.97 -5.28
C GLN A 65 -18.39 6.46 -5.00
N ARG A 66 -19.64 6.93 -5.11
CA ARG A 66 -20.02 8.34 -4.86
C ARG A 66 -20.30 8.63 -3.40
N SER A 67 -20.41 7.58 -2.59
CA SER A 67 -20.66 7.66 -1.17
C SER A 67 -19.37 7.47 -0.36
N PRO A 68 -19.31 7.97 0.88
CA PRO A 68 -18.19 7.70 1.80
C PRO A 68 -18.00 6.19 1.94
N LEU A 69 -16.75 5.74 2.03
CA LEU A 69 -16.41 4.31 2.09
C LEU A 69 -17.06 3.61 3.28
N LEU A 70 -17.13 4.29 4.42
CA LEU A 70 -17.78 3.81 5.64
C LEU A 70 -18.92 4.77 6.01
N GLY A 71 -20.12 4.23 6.15
CA GLY A 71 -21.26 4.96 6.71
C GLY A 71 -21.02 5.28 8.18
N LEU A 72 -20.67 6.54 8.46
CA LEU A 72 -20.48 7.08 9.80
C LEU A 72 -21.63 8.06 10.12
N PRO A 73 -22.06 8.17 11.40
CA PRO A 73 -23.10 9.10 11.80
C PRO A 73 -22.65 10.55 11.57
N ASP A 74 -23.58 11.51 11.59
CA ASP A 74 -23.23 12.93 11.51
C ASP A 74 -22.66 13.48 12.82
N ALA A 75 -22.87 12.78 13.94
CA ALA A 75 -22.37 13.12 15.27
C ALA A 75 -20.96 12.54 15.54
N ASN A 76 -20.45 12.80 16.74
CA ASN A 76 -19.20 12.22 17.23
C ASN A 76 -19.25 10.69 17.23
N LEU A 77 -18.09 10.08 16.96
CA LEU A 77 -17.91 8.64 17.08
C LEU A 77 -17.70 8.28 18.55
N LYS A 78 -18.20 7.12 18.96
CA LYS A 78 -18.02 6.63 20.33
C LYS A 78 -16.56 6.19 20.57
N PRO A 79 -16.03 6.36 21.79
CA PRO A 79 -14.77 5.75 22.19
C PRO A 79 -14.76 4.22 21.96
N GLY A 80 -13.57 3.63 21.78
CA GLY A 80 -13.44 2.20 21.47
C GLY A 80 -13.76 1.86 20.01
N LEU A 81 -13.62 2.83 19.10
CA LEU A 81 -13.93 2.68 17.69
C LEU A 81 -13.19 1.50 17.03
N ASP A 82 -11.94 1.26 17.45
CA ASP A 82 -11.07 0.15 17.06
C ASP A 82 -11.69 -1.24 17.29
N ARG A 83 -12.64 -1.35 18.22
CA ARG A 83 -13.36 -2.61 18.52
C ARG A 83 -14.67 -2.75 17.76
N SER A 84 -15.17 -1.65 17.20
CA SER A 84 -16.51 -1.56 16.62
C SER A 84 -16.54 -1.58 15.10
N ILE A 85 -15.44 -1.19 14.44
CA ILE A 85 -15.34 -1.29 12.98
C ILE A 85 -15.06 -2.74 12.61
N THR A 86 -16.03 -3.34 11.93
CA THR A 86 -15.98 -4.72 11.49
C THR A 86 -16.29 -4.83 10.01
N TYR A 87 -15.86 -5.91 9.38
CA TYR A 87 -16.25 -6.26 8.01
C TYR A 87 -17.08 -7.55 8.02
N PRO A 88 -18.17 -7.65 7.24
CA PRO A 88 -18.96 -8.87 7.10
C PRO A 88 -18.12 -10.13 6.87
N MET A 89 -18.41 -11.23 7.57
CA MET A 89 -17.73 -12.52 7.40
C MET A 89 -18.71 -13.68 7.67
N ALA A 90 -19.45 -14.12 6.64
CA ALA A 90 -20.52 -15.12 6.80
C ALA A 90 -21.53 -14.75 7.92
N SER A 91 -21.71 -15.60 8.93
CA SER A 91 -22.57 -15.35 10.11
C SER A 91 -21.93 -14.47 11.18
N PHE A 92 -20.69 -14.04 10.97
CA PHE A 92 -19.90 -13.24 11.88
C PHE A 92 -19.51 -11.90 11.25
N ASN A 93 -18.90 -11.06 12.06
CA ASN A 93 -18.25 -9.82 11.66
C ASN A 93 -16.77 -9.88 12.07
N PHE A 94 -15.87 -9.64 11.13
CA PHE A 94 -14.43 -9.61 11.36
C PHE A 94 -13.99 -8.22 11.84
N PRO A 95 -13.48 -8.06 13.08
CA PRO A 95 -12.96 -6.78 13.57
C PRO A 95 -11.61 -6.44 12.90
N ILE A 96 -11.58 -5.39 12.06
CA ILE A 96 -10.46 -5.14 11.14
C ILE A 96 -9.13 -4.79 11.81
N PHE A 97 -9.16 -4.42 13.10
CA PHE A 97 -7.98 -4.10 13.90
C PHE A 97 -7.33 -5.34 14.52
N GLN A 98 -7.97 -6.51 14.46
CA GLN A 98 -7.50 -7.72 15.11
C GLN A 98 -6.59 -8.56 14.20
N ALA A 99 -5.63 -9.23 14.83
CA ALA A 99 -4.71 -10.14 14.16
C ALA A 99 -5.26 -11.58 14.12
N LEU A 100 -4.78 -12.35 13.16
CA LEU A 100 -4.89 -13.80 13.15
C LEU A 100 -3.76 -14.38 14.03
N SER A 101 -4.10 -15.13 15.07
CA SER A 101 -3.11 -15.76 15.96
C SER A 101 -2.96 -17.25 15.68
N TYR A 102 -1.78 -17.79 15.98
CA TYR A 102 -1.51 -19.22 15.93
C TYR A 102 -1.36 -19.74 17.37
N ASP A 103 -2.18 -20.73 17.70
CA ASP A 103 -2.16 -21.45 18.97
C ASP A 103 -1.20 -22.65 18.79
N GLU A 104 0.05 -22.46 19.21
CA GLU A 104 1.12 -23.46 19.06
C GLU A 104 0.82 -24.76 19.82
N GLU A 105 0.18 -24.66 20.98
CA GLU A 105 -0.15 -25.79 21.84
C GLU A 105 -1.11 -26.75 21.14
N ASN A 106 -2.13 -26.20 20.46
CA ASN A 106 -3.15 -26.98 19.78
C ASN A 106 -2.94 -27.08 18.26
N GLY A 107 -1.89 -26.47 17.72
CA GLY A 107 -1.56 -26.48 16.31
C GLY A 107 -2.64 -25.90 15.40
N ARG A 108 -3.35 -24.85 15.84
CA ARG A 108 -4.50 -24.27 15.14
C ARG A 108 -4.41 -22.75 15.03
N TYR A 109 -5.13 -22.17 14.07
CA TYR A 109 -5.27 -20.71 13.99
C TYR A 109 -6.52 -20.24 14.72
N LEU A 110 -6.46 -19.07 15.36
CA LEU A 110 -7.60 -18.43 16.02
C LEU A 110 -7.90 -17.12 15.30
N LEU A 111 -9.12 -16.99 14.78
CA LEU A 111 -9.59 -15.79 14.11
C LEU A 111 -10.59 -15.04 15.00
N PRO A 112 -10.25 -13.84 15.49
CA PRO A 112 -11.18 -12.99 16.23
C PRO A 112 -12.40 -12.65 15.37
N SER A 113 -13.58 -12.74 15.97
CA SER A 113 -14.86 -12.53 15.31
C SER A 113 -15.88 -11.96 16.29
N ILE A 114 -16.91 -11.31 15.77
CA ILE A 114 -18.05 -10.85 16.55
C ILE A 114 -19.29 -11.54 15.98
N SER A 115 -20.03 -12.26 16.83
CA SER A 115 -21.28 -12.90 16.41
C SER A 115 -22.29 -11.83 16.00
N ARG A 116 -22.95 -12.01 14.86
CA ARG A 116 -23.98 -11.06 14.42
C ARG A 116 -25.23 -11.10 15.30
N GLU A 117 -25.53 -12.26 15.86
CA GLU A 117 -26.71 -12.53 16.67
C GLU A 117 -26.49 -12.08 18.11
N SER A 118 -25.47 -12.62 18.79
CA SER A 118 -25.24 -12.32 20.21
C SER A 118 -24.43 -11.03 20.44
N LYS A 119 -23.83 -10.47 19.38
CA LYS A 119 -22.86 -9.35 19.46
C LYS A 119 -21.64 -9.63 20.36
N GLY A 120 -21.48 -10.87 20.83
CA GLY A 120 -20.34 -11.30 21.64
C GLY A 120 -19.09 -11.50 20.81
N VAL A 121 -17.94 -11.22 21.43
CA VAL A 121 -16.62 -11.56 20.87
C VAL A 121 -16.42 -13.07 20.96
N HIS A 122 -15.96 -13.67 19.87
CA HIS A 122 -15.73 -15.10 19.71
C HIS A 122 -14.45 -15.34 18.90
N PHE A 123 -13.74 -16.43 19.19
CA PHE A 123 -12.61 -16.88 18.38
C PHE A 123 -13.01 -18.10 17.55
N ILE A 124 -12.95 -17.97 16.23
CA ILE A 124 -13.16 -19.10 15.33
C ILE A 124 -11.86 -19.89 15.27
N ALA A 125 -11.87 -21.11 15.78
CA ALA A 125 -10.75 -22.04 15.68
C ALA A 125 -10.71 -22.66 14.28
N LEU A 126 -9.54 -22.59 13.64
CA LEU A 126 -9.26 -23.17 12.33
C LEU A 126 -8.25 -24.31 12.52
N GLU A 127 -8.73 -25.55 12.45
CA GLU A 127 -7.96 -26.75 12.71
C GLU A 127 -7.33 -27.31 11.42
N PRO A 128 -6.15 -27.95 11.49
CA PRO A 128 -5.52 -28.58 10.33
C PRO A 128 -6.44 -29.57 9.64
N THR A 129 -6.43 -29.59 8.30
CA THR A 129 -7.11 -30.63 7.52
C THR A 129 -6.13 -31.66 6.98
N ALA A 130 -6.64 -32.70 6.30
CA ALA A 130 -5.80 -33.69 5.61
C ALA A 130 -4.93 -33.08 4.49
N SER A 131 -5.31 -31.92 3.94
CA SER A 131 -4.50 -31.21 2.95
C SER A 131 -3.42 -30.38 3.64
N LYS A 132 -2.17 -30.55 3.20
CA LYS A 132 -1.02 -29.81 3.74
C LYS A 132 -1.28 -28.30 3.73
N ASN A 133 -0.91 -27.62 4.81
CA ASN A 133 -1.02 -26.16 4.96
C ASN A 133 -2.45 -25.62 4.81
N THR A 134 -3.47 -26.44 5.06
CA THR A 134 -4.85 -25.98 5.03
C THR A 134 -5.53 -26.26 6.36
N TYR A 135 -6.39 -25.32 6.75
CA TYR A 135 -7.11 -25.35 8.01
C TYR A 135 -8.58 -25.07 7.74
N ALA A 136 -9.48 -25.59 8.57
CA ALA A 136 -10.92 -25.39 8.44
C ALA A 136 -11.57 -25.14 9.80
N SER A 137 -12.62 -24.33 9.80
CA SER A 137 -13.45 -24.09 10.99
C SER A 137 -14.21 -25.34 11.40
N THR A 138 -14.26 -25.64 12.69
CA THR A 138 -15.06 -26.76 13.25
C THR A 138 -16.42 -26.34 13.79
N ASP A 139 -16.67 -25.04 13.93
CA ASP A 139 -17.90 -24.44 14.48
C ASP A 139 -19.05 -24.27 13.46
N GLY A 140 -18.91 -24.82 12.26
CA GLY A 140 -19.92 -24.74 11.19
C GLY A 140 -19.91 -23.44 10.37
N THR A 141 -18.97 -22.52 10.62
CA THR A 141 -18.83 -21.27 9.83
C THR A 141 -18.36 -21.48 8.40
N ASN A 142 -17.87 -22.68 8.07
CA ASN A 142 -17.32 -23.05 6.77
C ASN A 142 -16.17 -22.12 6.32
N LEU A 143 -15.39 -21.61 7.28
CA LEU A 143 -14.15 -20.90 6.98
C LEU A 143 -13.05 -21.88 6.60
N LYS A 144 -12.24 -21.51 5.61
CA LYS A 144 -11.03 -22.24 5.22
C LYS A 144 -9.84 -21.30 5.24
N LEU A 145 -8.72 -21.74 5.82
CA LEU A 145 -7.46 -21.02 5.75
C LEU A 145 -6.46 -21.80 4.93
N ILE A 146 -5.72 -21.08 4.08
CA ILE A 146 -4.55 -21.58 3.36
C ILE A 146 -3.32 -20.86 3.90
N ASP A 147 -2.36 -21.64 4.37
CA ASP A 147 -1.09 -21.18 4.91
C ASP A 147 0.00 -21.20 3.83
N ASN A 148 0.42 -20.01 3.39
CA ASN A 148 1.54 -19.81 2.48
C ASN A 148 2.67 -19.06 3.20
N ASP A 149 3.07 -19.55 4.37
CA ASP A 149 4.16 -19.04 5.22
C ASP A 149 3.93 -17.61 5.72
N SER A 150 4.46 -16.60 5.02
CA SER A 150 4.30 -15.18 5.40
C SER A 150 2.93 -14.62 5.03
N LEU A 151 2.13 -15.36 4.25
CA LEU A 151 0.81 -14.97 3.80
C LEU A 151 -0.22 -16.03 4.20
N LYS A 152 -1.32 -15.61 4.82
CA LYS A 152 -2.47 -16.46 5.14
C LYS A 152 -3.69 -15.97 4.37
N THR A 153 -4.44 -16.88 3.78
CA THR A 153 -5.73 -16.54 3.15
C THR A 153 -6.86 -17.26 3.86
N VAL A 154 -7.70 -16.51 4.56
CA VAL A 154 -8.98 -17.02 5.08
C VAL A 154 -10.05 -16.79 4.01
N ARG A 155 -10.81 -17.81 3.67
CA ARG A 155 -11.96 -17.76 2.75
C ARG A 155 -13.23 -18.09 3.52
N ALA A 156 -14.18 -17.17 3.49
CA ALA A 156 -15.50 -17.36 4.05
C ALA A 156 -16.43 -18.13 3.10
N GLY A 157 -17.53 -18.66 3.65
CA GLY A 157 -18.53 -19.43 2.89
C GLY A 157 -19.21 -18.60 1.78
N ASP A 158 -19.27 -17.28 1.92
CA ASP A 158 -19.78 -16.35 0.91
C ASP A 158 -18.77 -16.06 -0.23
N GLY A 159 -17.57 -16.63 -0.15
CA GLY A 159 -16.50 -16.44 -1.14
C GLY A 159 -15.55 -15.27 -0.84
N THR A 160 -15.84 -14.45 0.16
CA THR A 160 -14.97 -13.35 0.61
C THR A 160 -13.64 -13.91 1.09
N ARG A 161 -12.55 -13.23 0.71
CA ARG A 161 -11.18 -13.57 1.08
C ARG A 161 -10.59 -12.48 1.96
N TYR A 162 -9.95 -12.90 3.05
CA TYR A 162 -9.19 -12.05 3.96
C TYR A 162 -7.74 -12.51 3.87
N ILE A 163 -6.86 -11.62 3.45
CA ILE A 163 -5.44 -11.89 3.27
C ILE A 163 -4.71 -11.27 4.45
N PHE A 164 -4.02 -12.10 5.22
CA PHE A 164 -3.19 -11.69 6.33
C PHE A 164 -1.72 -11.81 5.95
N VAL A 165 -0.92 -10.84 6.37
CA VAL A 165 0.54 -10.81 6.15
C VAL A 165 1.25 -10.72 7.48
N ARG A 166 2.40 -11.39 7.58
CA ARG A 166 3.27 -11.32 8.76
C ARG A 166 4.00 -9.98 8.80
N TYR A 167 3.83 -9.24 9.89
CA TYR A 167 4.57 -8.00 10.16
C TYR A 167 5.85 -8.27 10.97
N PRO A 168 6.76 -7.28 11.13
CA PRO A 168 8.06 -7.48 11.78
C PRO A 168 8.01 -8.02 13.21
N ASP A 169 6.91 -7.80 13.92
CA ASP A 169 6.64 -8.34 15.26
C ASP A 169 6.12 -9.78 15.25
N GLY A 170 5.97 -10.39 14.08
CA GLY A 170 5.54 -11.77 13.90
C GLY A 170 4.03 -11.96 13.81
N GLU A 171 3.23 -10.93 14.07
CA GLU A 171 1.77 -11.01 14.01
C GLU A 171 1.26 -11.01 12.57
N PHE A 172 0.21 -11.80 12.32
CA PHE A 172 -0.49 -11.82 11.04
C PHE A 172 -1.66 -10.83 11.08
N ARG A 173 -1.53 -9.71 10.38
CA ARG A 173 -2.58 -8.69 10.31
C ARG A 173 -3.24 -8.68 8.94
N CYS A 174 -4.53 -8.39 8.89
CA CYS A 174 -5.29 -8.36 7.65
C CYS A 174 -4.79 -7.21 6.77
N ALA A 175 -4.19 -7.52 5.63
CA ALA A 175 -3.72 -6.53 4.66
C ALA A 175 -4.75 -6.25 3.57
N ASN A 176 -5.63 -7.20 3.27
CA ASN A 176 -6.57 -7.08 2.17
C ASN A 176 -7.84 -7.90 2.40
N ILE A 177 -8.99 -7.33 2.02
CA ILE A 177 -10.28 -8.02 1.98
C ILE A 177 -10.83 -7.91 0.57
N LYS A 178 -11.12 -9.05 -0.05
CA LYS A 178 -11.68 -9.12 -1.40
C LYS A 178 -12.95 -9.95 -1.40
N ASP A 179 -14.06 -9.32 -1.73
CA ASP A 179 -15.35 -10.00 -1.82
C ASP A 179 -15.48 -10.79 -3.14
N VAL A 180 -16.62 -11.48 -3.28
CA VAL A 180 -16.96 -12.26 -4.47
C VAL A 180 -17.30 -11.39 -5.69
N ASN A 181 -17.77 -10.15 -5.46
CA ASN A 181 -18.15 -9.20 -6.50
C ASN A 181 -16.95 -8.40 -7.05
N GLY A 182 -15.77 -8.61 -6.48
CA GLY A 182 -14.52 -7.94 -6.88
C GLY A 182 -14.24 -6.65 -6.12
N ALA A 183 -15.10 -6.24 -5.18
CA ALA A 183 -14.77 -5.17 -4.26
C ALA A 183 -13.55 -5.55 -3.43
N ASN A 184 -12.71 -4.55 -3.19
CA ASN A 184 -11.39 -4.76 -2.61
C ASN A 184 -11.09 -3.64 -1.62
N LEU A 185 -10.78 -4.02 -0.38
CA LEU A 185 -10.29 -3.13 0.65
C LEU A 185 -8.84 -3.48 0.98
N SER A 186 -7.95 -2.50 0.94
CA SER A 186 -6.56 -2.63 1.36
C SER A 186 -6.37 -1.90 2.68
N MET A 187 -5.73 -2.58 3.62
CA MET A 187 -5.42 -2.05 4.95
C MET A 187 -4.03 -1.43 4.92
N LEU A 188 -3.93 -0.17 5.32
CA LEU A 188 -2.72 0.62 5.32
C LEU A 188 -2.20 0.70 6.75
N TYR A 189 -1.11 -0.01 7.04
CA TYR A 189 -0.47 0.06 8.35
C TYR A 189 0.64 1.12 8.36
N ALA A 190 0.92 1.68 9.53
CA ALA A 190 2.10 2.53 9.73
C ALA A 190 3.40 1.77 9.42
N ALA A 191 4.51 2.49 9.24
CA ALA A 191 5.79 1.90 8.83
C ALA A 191 6.31 0.80 9.79
N ASN A 192 5.92 0.82 11.05
CA ASN A 192 6.25 -0.21 12.03
C ASN A 192 5.37 -1.47 11.92
N GLY A 193 4.29 -1.43 11.13
CA GLY A 193 3.34 -2.53 10.98
C GLY A 193 2.37 -2.74 12.13
N LEU A 194 2.49 -1.95 13.20
CA LEU A 194 1.76 -2.18 14.47
C LEU A 194 0.40 -1.48 14.51
N MET A 195 0.21 -0.44 13.71
CA MET A 195 -0.94 0.45 13.81
C MET A 195 -1.62 0.57 12.45
N LEU A 196 -2.93 0.28 12.39
CA LEU A 196 -3.73 0.46 11.19
C LEU A 196 -3.94 1.96 10.94
N HIS A 197 -3.19 2.54 10.01
CA HIS A 197 -3.29 3.94 9.67
C HIS A 197 -4.54 4.26 8.84
N GLY A 198 -4.99 3.33 7.99
CA GLY A 198 -6.18 3.56 7.19
C GLY A 198 -6.64 2.37 6.37
N VAL A 199 -7.72 2.58 5.63
CA VAL A 199 -8.30 1.65 4.66
C VAL A 199 -8.51 2.38 3.35
N VAL A 200 -8.15 1.75 2.24
CA VAL A 200 -8.41 2.26 0.89
C VAL A 200 -9.14 1.22 0.08
N ASP A 201 -10.08 1.64 -0.76
CA ASP A 201 -10.74 0.75 -1.69
C ASP A 201 -10.15 0.82 -3.11
N ALA A 202 -10.61 -0.07 -4.01
CA ALA A 202 -10.17 -0.09 -5.41
C ALA A 202 -10.46 1.21 -6.20
N THR A 203 -11.28 2.09 -5.66
CA THR A 203 -11.75 3.33 -6.31
C THR A 203 -11.00 4.56 -5.78
N GLY A 204 -10.07 4.35 -4.84
CA GLY A 204 -9.27 5.40 -4.23
C GLY A 204 -9.97 6.14 -3.09
N ARG A 205 -11.13 5.69 -2.62
CA ARG A 205 -11.73 6.24 -1.39
C ARG A 205 -10.90 5.81 -0.19
N THR A 206 -10.67 6.72 0.73
CA THR A 206 -9.82 6.46 1.91
C THR A 206 -10.57 6.70 3.21
N LEU A 207 -10.19 5.91 4.21
CA LEU A 207 -10.54 6.05 5.62
C LEU A 207 -9.22 6.12 6.39
N THR A 208 -8.93 7.23 7.04
CA THR A 208 -7.69 7.45 7.82
C THR A 208 -8.03 7.55 9.29
N PHE A 209 -7.30 6.81 10.12
CA PHE A 209 -7.39 6.84 11.57
C PHE A 209 -6.28 7.73 12.12
N ASN A 210 -6.66 8.82 12.79
CA ASN A 210 -5.74 9.73 13.46
C ASN A 210 -5.67 9.35 14.94
N TYR A 211 -4.46 9.14 15.44
CA TYR A 211 -4.22 8.62 16.77
C TYR A 211 -3.66 9.71 17.70
N ALA A 212 -4.17 9.71 18.93
CA ALA A 212 -3.58 10.40 20.07
C ALA A 212 -3.12 9.36 21.12
N LYS A 213 -2.63 9.83 22.27
CA LYS A 213 -2.16 8.96 23.36
C LYS A 213 -3.21 7.96 23.85
N ALA A 214 -4.50 8.32 23.75
CA ALA A 214 -5.61 7.51 24.24
C ALA A 214 -6.23 6.58 23.17
N GLY A 215 -5.66 6.50 21.97
CA GLY A 215 -6.20 5.72 20.85
C GLY A 215 -6.62 6.59 19.67
N ILE A 216 -7.64 6.14 18.92
CA ILE A 216 -8.15 6.89 17.76
C ILE A 216 -8.83 8.17 18.28
N GLU A 217 -8.31 9.33 17.90
CA GLU A 217 -8.83 10.66 18.23
C GLU A 217 -9.81 11.15 17.18
N SER A 218 -9.53 10.86 15.91
CA SER A 218 -10.44 11.21 14.81
C SER A 218 -10.32 10.24 13.66
N VAL A 219 -11.36 10.23 12.82
CA VAL A 219 -11.42 9.49 11.58
C VAL A 219 -11.66 10.46 10.45
N THR A 220 -10.88 10.36 9.38
CA THR A 220 -11.06 11.18 8.18
C THR A 220 -11.40 10.29 7.01
N GLN A 221 -12.45 10.63 6.24
CA GLN A 221 -12.74 9.96 4.98
C GLN A 221 -12.56 10.91 3.81
N THR A 222 -12.01 10.39 2.72
CA THR A 222 -11.99 11.08 1.44
C THR A 222 -12.63 10.23 0.34
N TRP A 223 -13.41 10.86 -0.53
CA TRP A 223 -14.06 10.19 -1.67
C TRP A 223 -14.42 11.19 -2.77
N MET A 224 -14.81 10.68 -3.94
CA MET A 224 -15.26 11.51 -5.06
C MET A 224 -16.79 11.43 -5.19
N ALA A 225 -17.49 12.56 -5.09
CA ALA A 225 -18.93 12.64 -5.33
C ALA A 225 -19.20 13.59 -6.50
N ASN A 226 -19.75 13.08 -7.61
CA ASN A 226 -20.02 13.85 -8.83
C ASN A 226 -18.77 14.59 -9.36
N SER A 227 -17.63 13.91 -9.38
CA SER A 227 -16.32 14.47 -9.77
C SER A 227 -15.78 15.55 -8.84
N GLU A 228 -16.41 15.79 -7.68
CA GLU A 228 -15.88 16.66 -6.63
C GLU A 228 -15.22 15.84 -5.52
N GLY A 229 -14.01 16.23 -5.13
CA GLY A 229 -13.35 15.69 -3.94
C GLY A 229 -14.13 16.08 -2.68
N ARG A 230 -14.42 15.09 -1.84
CA ARG A 230 -15.06 15.26 -0.54
C ARG A 230 -14.11 14.79 0.55
N THR A 231 -14.07 15.54 1.64
CA THR A 231 -13.40 15.14 2.86
C THR A 231 -14.30 15.45 4.04
N LYS A 232 -14.39 14.51 4.98
CA LYS A 232 -15.08 14.71 6.25
C LYS A 232 -14.27 14.07 7.37
N THR A 233 -14.19 14.75 8.51
CA THR A 233 -13.48 14.28 9.69
C THR A 233 -14.46 14.21 10.85
N TRP A 234 -14.43 13.09 11.58
CA TRP A 234 -15.23 12.87 12.77
C TRP A 234 -14.30 12.77 13.97
N ALA A 235 -14.62 13.49 15.04
CA ALA A 235 -13.96 13.29 16.32
C ALA A 235 -14.46 11.99 16.98
N VAL A 236 -13.60 11.35 17.75
CA VAL A 236 -13.92 10.20 18.59
C VAL A 236 -13.96 10.66 20.05
N GLY A 237 -15.08 10.39 20.74
CA GLY A 237 -15.33 10.79 22.12
C GLY A 237 -16.00 12.16 22.27
N ASP A 238 -15.96 12.68 23.50
CA ASP A 238 -16.60 13.94 23.89
C ASP A 238 -15.77 15.19 23.55
N LEU A 239 -14.75 15.02 22.71
CA LEU A 239 -13.98 16.16 22.24
C LEU A 239 -14.94 17.11 21.50
N PRO A 240 -14.87 18.42 21.78
CA PRO A 240 -15.71 19.39 21.09
C PRO A 240 -15.50 19.22 19.60
N ILE A 241 -16.61 19.11 18.86
CA ILE A 241 -16.59 19.05 17.40
C ILE A 241 -15.80 20.27 16.95
N VAL A 242 -14.55 20.07 16.53
CA VAL A 242 -13.91 21.05 15.68
C VAL A 242 -14.74 20.98 14.42
N GLU A 243 -15.62 21.96 14.24
CA GLU A 243 -16.56 22.06 13.14
C GLU A 243 -15.74 22.04 11.84
N THR A 244 -15.48 20.84 11.34
CA THR A 244 -14.84 20.65 10.06
C THR A 244 -15.94 20.97 9.07
N LYS A 245 -16.00 22.26 8.68
CA LYS A 245 -16.75 22.69 7.51
C LYS A 245 -16.56 21.61 6.46
N LEU A 246 -17.66 21.06 5.95
CA LEU A 246 -17.64 20.23 4.77
C LEU A 246 -16.88 21.03 3.71
N VAL A 247 -15.60 20.74 3.54
CA VAL A 247 -14.78 21.40 2.53
C VAL A 247 -15.25 20.74 1.24
N LYS A 248 -16.29 21.34 0.65
CA LYS A 248 -16.52 21.23 -0.78
C LYS A 248 -15.23 21.73 -1.39
N TYR A 249 -14.39 20.82 -1.88
CA TYR A 249 -13.37 21.19 -2.84
C TYR A 249 -14.07 21.50 -4.17
N SER A 250 -14.96 22.50 -4.16
CA SER A 250 -15.43 23.21 -5.33
C SER A 250 -14.45 24.36 -5.54
N HIS A 251 -13.30 24.08 -6.14
CA HIS A 251 -12.42 25.00 -6.88
C HIS A 251 -12.14 26.43 -6.33
N VAL A 252 -12.35 26.73 -5.05
CA VAL A 252 -12.08 28.07 -4.50
C VAL A 252 -11.17 27.96 -3.29
N VAL A 253 -9.87 28.14 -3.55
CA VAL A 253 -8.82 28.40 -2.58
C VAL A 253 -9.12 29.74 -1.89
N GLY A 254 -9.64 29.68 -0.67
CA GLY A 254 -9.75 30.83 0.22
C GLY A 254 -8.41 31.10 0.91
N LEU A 255 -8.06 32.38 1.01
CA LEU A 255 -6.82 33.04 1.47
C LEU A 255 -6.11 32.55 2.77
N ASN A 256 -6.57 31.47 3.42
CA ASN A 256 -6.02 30.99 4.71
C ASN A 256 -5.21 29.70 4.61
N SER A 257 -5.03 29.11 3.42
CA SER A 257 -4.04 28.05 3.19
C SER A 257 -2.77 28.60 2.54
N LEU A 258 -2.25 29.72 3.06
CA LEU A 258 -0.88 30.16 2.78
C LEU A 258 0.08 29.11 3.39
N LYS A 259 0.31 28.03 2.63
CA LYS A 259 1.22 26.95 3.01
C LYS A 259 2.64 27.56 3.09
N VAL A 260 3.27 27.40 4.25
CA VAL A 260 4.47 28.14 4.66
C VAL A 260 5.71 27.52 4.00
N LEU A 261 6.43 28.32 3.21
CA LEU A 261 7.77 27.99 2.74
C LEU A 261 8.67 27.70 3.95
N PRO A 262 9.52 26.66 3.93
CA PRO A 262 10.50 26.47 5.00
C PRO A 262 11.27 27.77 5.24
N ASN A 263 11.44 28.17 6.50
CA ASN A 263 12.11 29.44 6.81
C ASN A 263 13.57 29.46 6.31
N ASN A 264 14.18 28.29 6.12
CA ASN A 264 15.53 28.08 5.58
C ASN A 264 15.57 27.91 4.05
N ALA A 265 14.49 28.28 3.36
CA ALA A 265 14.41 28.27 1.91
C ALA A 265 15.34 29.29 1.24
N MET A 266 16.32 28.84 0.48
CA MET A 266 17.25 29.68 -0.26
C MET A 266 16.77 30.06 -1.66
N VAL A 267 16.12 29.13 -2.37
CA VAL A 267 15.52 29.39 -3.69
C VAL A 267 14.02 29.21 -3.57
N ARG A 268 13.25 30.26 -3.88
CA ARG A 268 11.79 30.28 -3.69
C ARG A 268 11.02 30.17 -5.00
N GLU A 269 11.70 30.32 -6.13
CA GLU A 269 11.13 30.34 -7.47
C GLU A 269 11.54 29.09 -8.26
N TYR A 270 10.65 28.64 -9.15
CA TYR A 270 10.95 27.56 -10.08
C TYR A 270 11.79 28.09 -11.24
N THR A 271 13.06 27.70 -11.30
CA THR A 271 13.97 28.23 -12.32
C THR A 271 13.85 27.49 -13.65
N ALA A 272 14.35 28.09 -14.72
CA ALA A 272 14.36 27.47 -16.05
C ALA A 272 15.20 26.17 -16.08
N GLU A 273 16.28 26.14 -15.32
CA GLU A 273 17.16 24.97 -15.16
C GLU A 273 16.42 23.82 -14.49
N MET A 274 15.61 24.12 -13.47
CA MET A 274 14.74 23.12 -12.83
C MET A 274 13.73 22.55 -13.82
N GLY A 275 13.10 23.42 -14.61
CA GLY A 275 12.19 23.02 -15.69
C GLY A 275 12.84 22.12 -16.74
N ALA A 276 14.09 22.41 -17.12
CA ALA A 276 14.84 21.57 -18.05
C ALA A 276 15.17 20.19 -17.45
N SER A 277 15.56 20.15 -16.17
CA SER A 277 15.84 18.92 -15.43
C SER A 277 14.59 18.04 -15.31
N ASP A 278 13.46 18.61 -14.87
CA ASP A 278 12.18 17.89 -14.75
C ASP A 278 11.72 17.35 -16.12
N LYS A 279 11.88 18.13 -17.19
CA LYS A 279 11.55 17.68 -18.55
C LYS A 279 12.42 16.49 -18.98
N MET A 280 13.73 16.54 -18.73
CA MET A 280 14.65 15.45 -19.04
C MET A 280 14.28 14.18 -18.26
N LEU A 281 14.01 14.31 -16.96
CA LEU A 281 13.66 13.18 -16.10
C LEU A 281 12.30 12.58 -16.49
N ALA A 282 11.31 13.40 -16.84
CA ALA A 282 10.04 12.94 -17.36
C ALA A 282 10.20 12.15 -18.67
N GLN A 283 11.08 12.59 -19.56
CA GLN A 283 11.40 11.87 -20.80
C GLN A 283 12.14 10.55 -20.53
N LEU A 284 12.99 10.51 -19.50
CA LEU A 284 13.77 9.32 -19.19
C LEU A 284 12.89 8.23 -18.56
N PHE A 285 12.02 8.61 -17.63
CA PHE A 285 11.28 7.67 -16.78
C PHE A 285 9.79 7.53 -17.12
N GLY A 286 9.23 8.43 -17.94
CA GLY A 286 7.82 8.46 -18.29
C GLY A 286 7.54 8.39 -19.79
N GLY A 287 6.27 8.26 -20.11
CA GLY A 287 5.75 8.41 -21.47
C GLY A 287 5.72 9.87 -21.97
N PRO A 288 5.26 10.10 -23.21
CA PRO A 288 5.29 11.43 -23.86
C PRO A 288 4.58 12.56 -23.10
N SER A 289 3.56 12.23 -22.31
CA SER A 289 2.78 13.18 -21.52
C SER A 289 3.25 13.31 -20.07
N ALA A 290 4.27 12.55 -19.68
CA ALA A 290 4.71 12.52 -18.30
C ALA A 290 5.30 13.86 -17.87
N VAL A 291 5.17 14.13 -16.57
CA VAL A 291 5.76 15.32 -15.94
C VAL A 291 6.49 14.86 -14.70
N ALA A 292 7.71 15.34 -14.50
CA ALA A 292 8.48 15.05 -13.30
C ALA A 292 8.42 16.24 -12.33
N GLY A 293 8.51 15.90 -11.05
CA GLY A 293 8.67 16.78 -9.92
C GLY A 293 9.89 16.35 -9.13
N ALA A 294 11.08 16.57 -9.70
CA ALA A 294 12.31 15.99 -9.18
C ALA A 294 12.87 16.71 -7.96
N ASN A 295 12.23 17.81 -7.57
CA ASN A 295 12.39 18.44 -6.26
C ASN A 295 11.68 17.71 -5.11
N GLY A 296 11.01 16.58 -5.37
CA GLY A 296 10.10 15.99 -4.39
C GLY A 296 8.83 16.81 -4.18
N PHE A 297 8.51 17.68 -5.14
CA PHE A 297 7.30 18.50 -5.18
C PHE A 297 6.64 18.42 -6.55
N GLU A 298 5.36 18.74 -6.60
CA GLU A 298 4.51 18.51 -7.78
C GLU A 298 4.73 19.59 -8.85
N PRO A 299 4.56 19.31 -10.16
CA PRO A 299 4.76 20.28 -11.24
C PRO A 299 3.73 21.43 -11.26
N ALA A 300 4.01 22.48 -12.04
CA ALA A 300 3.12 23.62 -12.20
C ALA A 300 1.84 23.19 -12.96
N GLY A 301 0.68 23.30 -12.31
CA GLY A 301 -0.60 22.76 -12.79
C GLY A 301 -1.33 21.93 -11.72
N LEU A 302 -0.58 21.09 -10.99
CA LEU A 302 -1.00 20.48 -9.71
C LEU A 302 -0.98 21.51 -8.54
N ALA A 303 -0.20 22.57 -8.72
CA ALA A 303 0.03 23.69 -7.81
C ALA A 303 -1.22 24.44 -7.30
N GLY A 304 -2.40 24.25 -7.88
CA GLY A 304 -3.65 24.76 -7.33
C GLY A 304 -4.11 24.01 -6.07
N GLU A 305 -3.64 22.78 -5.86
CA GLU A 305 -4.19 21.85 -4.87
C GLU A 305 -3.16 21.39 -3.81
N TYR A 306 -1.84 21.50 -4.06
CA TYR A 306 -0.78 20.90 -3.23
C TYR A 306 0.48 21.80 -3.07
N PRO A 307 1.31 21.63 -2.01
CA PRO A 307 2.22 22.68 -1.53
C PRO A 307 3.29 23.11 -2.56
N LEU A 308 3.48 24.43 -2.63
CA LEU A 308 4.53 25.09 -3.40
C LEU A 308 5.74 25.38 -2.50
N TYR A 309 6.75 24.52 -2.54
CA TYR A 309 8.12 24.95 -2.25
C TYR A 309 9.07 24.30 -3.26
N ARG A 310 10.00 25.07 -3.82
CA ARG A 310 10.71 24.68 -5.05
C ARG A 310 12.18 25.07 -5.06
N GLY A 311 12.88 25.00 -3.93
CA GLY A 311 14.31 25.27 -4.01
C GLY A 311 15.16 24.81 -2.84
N ASP A 312 16.43 25.17 -2.97
CA ASP A 312 17.50 24.74 -2.10
C ASP A 312 17.23 25.13 -0.65
N ILE A 313 17.60 24.24 0.28
CA ILE A 313 17.48 24.52 1.71
C ILE A 313 18.88 24.63 2.31
N ALA A 314 19.06 25.57 3.22
CA ALA A 314 20.21 25.55 4.11
C ALA A 314 19.99 24.44 5.14
N GLY A 315 20.81 23.40 5.11
CA GLY A 315 20.80 22.34 6.11
C GLY A 315 21.38 22.84 7.43
N ASP A 316 21.07 22.11 8.51
CA ASP A 316 21.63 22.40 9.85
C ASP A 316 23.16 22.24 9.89
N ASP A 317 23.74 21.59 8.88
CA ASP A 317 25.18 21.44 8.64
C ASP A 317 25.82 22.66 7.93
N GLY A 318 25.03 23.71 7.66
CA GLY A 318 25.47 24.91 6.95
C GLY A 318 25.68 24.69 5.45
N ARG A 319 25.33 23.51 4.91
CA ARG A 319 25.43 23.21 3.49
C ARG A 319 24.12 23.49 2.78
N VAL A 320 24.23 23.87 1.51
CA VAL A 320 23.08 24.02 0.62
C VAL A 320 22.71 22.64 0.10
N HIS A 321 21.56 22.13 0.53
CA HIS A 321 20.99 20.91 -0.03
C HIS A 321 20.08 21.31 -1.19
N ARG A 322 20.34 20.76 -2.38
CA ARG A 322 19.54 21.05 -3.56
C ARG A 322 18.15 20.46 -3.40
N GLY A 323 17.21 21.25 -2.90
CA GLY A 323 15.83 20.81 -2.69
C GLY A 323 15.24 20.28 -3.99
N HIS A 324 15.61 20.89 -5.11
CA HIS A 324 15.50 20.30 -6.44
C HIS A 324 16.52 19.17 -6.58
N LEU A 325 16.07 17.91 -6.44
CA LEU A 325 16.79 16.63 -6.60
C LEU A 325 17.31 15.93 -5.33
N SER A 326 17.20 16.53 -4.14
CA SER A 326 17.56 15.84 -2.87
C SER A 326 16.49 14.88 -2.34
N TYR A 327 15.26 14.97 -2.85
CA TYR A 327 14.12 14.17 -2.40
C TYR A 327 13.72 13.09 -3.42
N ALA A 328 12.78 12.22 -3.03
CA ALA A 328 12.21 11.26 -3.96
C ALA A 328 11.55 12.02 -5.11
N MET A 329 12.00 11.78 -6.34
CA MET A 329 11.40 12.41 -7.51
C MET A 329 10.00 11.85 -7.71
N HIS A 330 9.03 12.74 -7.88
CA HIS A 330 7.70 12.33 -8.30
C HIS A 330 7.62 12.31 -9.83
N LEU A 331 6.90 11.35 -10.38
CA LEU A 331 6.60 11.27 -11.80
C LEU A 331 5.09 11.09 -11.97
N TYR A 332 4.51 11.91 -12.84
CA TYR A 332 3.08 11.97 -13.14
C TYR A 332 2.85 11.60 -14.59
N GLY A 333 1.68 11.05 -14.92
CA GLY A 333 1.35 10.75 -16.30
C GLY A 333 0.84 11.95 -17.11
N SER A 334 0.53 13.06 -16.44
CA SER A 334 0.09 14.32 -17.02
C SER A 334 0.31 15.47 -16.03
N ALA A 335 0.17 16.71 -16.51
CA ALA A 335 0.37 17.92 -15.70
C ALA A 335 -0.68 18.11 -14.58
N ASP A 336 -1.85 17.49 -14.70
CA ASP A 336 -2.92 17.49 -13.67
C ASP A 336 -2.82 16.27 -12.72
N GLY A 337 -1.80 15.43 -12.89
CA GLY A 337 -1.55 14.26 -12.05
C GLY A 337 -2.56 13.12 -12.21
N ARG A 338 -3.46 13.15 -13.20
CA ARG A 338 -4.51 12.12 -13.37
C ARG A 338 -4.25 11.15 -14.52
N GLY A 339 -3.39 11.55 -15.45
CA GLY A 339 -3.11 10.85 -16.68
C GLY A 339 -2.41 9.52 -16.42
N ASP A 340 -2.80 8.54 -17.22
CA ASP A 340 -2.04 7.31 -17.35
C ASP A 340 -0.78 7.56 -18.17
N SER A 341 0.33 6.95 -17.76
CA SER A 341 1.57 6.99 -18.52
C SER A 341 2.38 5.75 -18.25
N SER A 342 3.02 5.25 -19.30
CA SER A 342 3.97 4.16 -19.18
C SER A 342 5.19 4.61 -18.39
N LEU A 343 5.73 3.68 -17.61
CA LEU A 343 6.88 3.88 -16.75
C LEU A 343 8.09 3.18 -17.36
N TYR A 344 9.21 3.88 -17.41
CA TYR A 344 10.44 3.45 -18.04
C TYR A 344 11.61 3.53 -17.06
N VAL A 345 12.63 2.73 -17.32
CA VAL A 345 13.97 2.87 -16.75
C VAL A 345 15.02 2.83 -17.86
N PRO A 346 16.22 3.38 -17.66
CA PRO A 346 17.31 3.25 -18.62
C PRO A 346 17.69 1.77 -18.88
N ALA A 347 18.13 1.43 -20.08
CA ALA A 347 18.75 0.13 -20.32
C ALA A 347 20.10 0.00 -19.59
N GLY A 348 20.63 -1.22 -19.46
CA GLY A 348 21.97 -1.48 -18.94
C GLY A 348 22.08 -1.90 -17.47
N PHE A 349 20.95 -2.14 -16.80
CA PHE A 349 20.97 -2.81 -15.49
C PHE A 349 21.43 -4.27 -15.63
N THR A 350 22.10 -4.81 -14.61
CA THR A 350 22.56 -6.21 -14.59
C THR A 350 21.76 -7.09 -13.64
N SER A 351 20.95 -6.50 -12.76
CA SER A 351 19.99 -7.23 -11.91
C SER A 351 18.81 -6.34 -11.55
N HIS A 352 17.66 -6.94 -11.25
CA HIS A 352 16.45 -6.22 -10.83
C HIS A 352 15.56 -7.10 -9.94
N SER A 353 14.59 -6.48 -9.28
CA SER A 353 13.53 -7.19 -8.55
C SER A 353 12.65 -8.01 -9.51
N ALA A 354 12.25 -9.21 -9.10
CA ALA A 354 11.40 -10.09 -9.94
C ALA A 354 9.95 -9.59 -10.06
N GLN A 355 9.46 -8.85 -9.05
CA GLN A 355 8.11 -8.28 -9.00
C GLN A 355 8.09 -7.05 -8.07
N PRO A 356 7.06 -6.19 -8.15
CA PRO A 356 6.87 -5.08 -7.22
C PRO A 356 6.66 -5.57 -5.78
N SER A 357 7.13 -4.79 -4.80
CA SER A 357 6.82 -5.06 -3.39
C SER A 357 5.31 -4.92 -3.10
N PRO A 358 4.75 -5.68 -2.13
CA PRO A 358 3.29 -5.73 -1.92
C PRO A 358 2.64 -4.42 -1.47
N THR A 359 3.37 -3.56 -0.75
CA THR A 359 2.82 -2.33 -0.16
C THR A 359 2.96 -1.12 -1.09
N ASP A 360 4.20 -0.76 -1.40
CA ASP A 360 4.51 0.47 -2.15
C ASP A 360 4.75 0.20 -3.64
N GLY A 361 4.59 -1.05 -4.10
CA GLY A 361 4.81 -1.42 -5.49
C GLY A 361 6.23 -1.13 -5.97
N VAL A 362 7.26 -1.37 -5.12
CA VAL A 362 8.64 -0.99 -5.43
C VAL A 362 9.33 -2.05 -6.27
N VAL A 363 10.03 -1.61 -7.31
CA VAL A 363 10.93 -2.42 -8.12
C VAL A 363 12.32 -1.78 -8.10
N THR A 364 13.35 -2.57 -7.84
CA THR A 364 14.74 -2.11 -7.87
C THR A 364 15.48 -2.61 -9.10
N PHE A 365 16.43 -1.81 -9.59
CA PHE A 365 17.31 -2.10 -10.73
C PHE A 365 18.73 -1.70 -10.38
N TYR A 366 19.69 -2.61 -10.53
CA TYR A 366 21.09 -2.35 -10.26
C TYR A 366 21.87 -2.11 -11.55
N TYR A 367 22.63 -1.03 -11.57
CA TYR A 367 23.47 -0.59 -12.68
C TYR A 367 24.94 -0.57 -12.22
N PRO A 368 25.82 -1.33 -12.88
CA PRO A 368 27.27 -1.15 -12.72
C PRO A 368 27.69 0.28 -13.12
N ARG A 369 26.97 0.89 -14.05
CA ARG A 369 27.09 2.29 -14.43
C ARG A 369 25.74 2.87 -14.85
N LEU A 370 25.35 4.00 -14.26
CA LEU A 370 24.18 4.78 -14.64
C LEU A 370 24.58 6.25 -14.76
N GLY A 371 24.52 6.78 -15.99
CA GLY A 371 24.98 8.13 -16.29
C GLY A 371 26.44 8.33 -15.87
N ASN A 372 26.67 9.29 -14.97
CA ASN A 372 28.00 9.66 -14.49
C ASN A 372 28.49 8.80 -13.33
N LEU A 373 27.63 7.99 -12.71
CA LEU A 373 27.98 7.22 -11.54
C LEU A 373 28.14 5.73 -11.88
N SER A 374 29.08 5.10 -11.20
CA SER A 374 29.16 3.65 -11.10
C SER A 374 28.41 3.16 -9.88
N ASP A 375 27.97 1.90 -9.92
CA ASP A 375 27.45 1.18 -8.76
C ASP A 375 26.22 1.86 -8.15
N VAL A 376 25.12 1.84 -8.91
CA VAL A 376 23.86 2.54 -8.56
C VAL A 376 22.69 1.56 -8.53
N THR A 377 21.91 1.59 -7.46
CA THR A 377 20.56 1.01 -7.44
C THR A 377 19.51 2.09 -7.68
N LEU A 378 18.69 1.90 -8.71
CA LEU A 378 17.48 2.67 -8.98
C LEU A 378 16.29 1.97 -8.32
N ALA A 379 15.51 2.67 -7.51
CA ALA A 379 14.25 2.18 -6.98
C ALA A 379 13.08 2.99 -7.56
N VAL A 380 12.10 2.27 -8.09
CA VAL A 380 10.88 2.85 -8.67
C VAL A 380 9.68 2.36 -7.89
N PHE A 381 8.89 3.29 -7.36
CA PHE A 381 7.75 3.03 -6.48
C PHE A 381 6.44 3.20 -7.25
N HIS A 382 5.39 2.58 -6.72
CA HIS A 382 4.04 2.65 -7.26
C HIS A 382 4.00 2.23 -8.74
N VAL A 383 4.61 1.08 -9.05
CA VAL A 383 4.60 0.52 -10.41
C VAL A 383 3.31 -0.30 -10.60
N ALA A 384 2.43 0.14 -11.49
CA ALA A 384 1.28 -0.63 -11.94
C ALA A 384 1.66 -1.53 -13.12
N ASP A 385 0.94 -2.65 -13.28
CA ASP A 385 1.06 -3.56 -14.43
C ASP A 385 2.51 -3.94 -14.78
N PHE A 386 3.28 -4.35 -13.77
CA PHE A 386 4.71 -4.59 -13.90
C PHE A 386 5.02 -5.64 -14.99
N GLN A 387 5.87 -5.24 -15.91
CA GLN A 387 6.36 -6.06 -17.03
C GLN A 387 7.65 -5.45 -17.54
N ILE A 388 8.60 -6.24 -18.02
CA ILE A 388 9.87 -5.74 -18.57
C ILE A 388 9.86 -5.91 -20.08
N ASN A 389 9.76 -4.79 -20.81
CA ASN A 389 9.81 -4.75 -22.27
C ASN A 389 10.93 -3.81 -22.71
N ILE A 390 11.87 -4.33 -23.51
CA ILE A 390 12.98 -3.53 -24.03
C ILE A 390 12.47 -2.70 -25.21
N GLU A 391 12.59 -1.37 -25.12
CA GLU A 391 12.10 -0.40 -26.10
C GLU A 391 13.22 0.56 -26.50
N GLY A 392 14.23 0.03 -27.20
CA GLY A 392 15.42 0.79 -27.59
C GLY A 392 16.35 1.04 -26.40
N GLU A 393 16.65 2.32 -26.13
CA GLU A 393 17.54 2.73 -25.04
C GLU A 393 16.84 2.78 -23.66
N ARG A 394 15.52 2.58 -23.65
CA ARG A 394 14.71 2.52 -22.43
C ARG A 394 14.07 1.15 -22.31
N VAL A 395 13.79 0.76 -21.09
CA VAL A 395 13.07 -0.46 -20.75
C VAL A 395 11.76 -0.03 -20.11
N ARG A 396 10.63 -0.38 -20.74
CA ARG A 396 9.32 -0.17 -20.15
C ARG A 396 9.13 -1.19 -19.02
N ILE A 397 8.77 -0.69 -17.84
CA ILE A 397 8.64 -1.49 -16.62
C ILE A 397 7.18 -1.62 -16.12
N GLY A 398 6.24 -0.88 -16.73
CA GLY A 398 4.83 -0.88 -16.33
C GLY A 398 4.17 0.45 -16.62
N ASN A 399 3.27 0.87 -15.73
CA ASN A 399 2.57 2.15 -15.74
C ASN A 399 2.69 2.87 -14.39
N ILE A 400 2.48 4.18 -14.40
CA ILE A 400 2.39 5.01 -13.20
C ILE A 400 1.12 4.66 -12.41
N GLY A 401 1.18 4.75 -11.08
CA GLY A 401 -0.02 4.64 -10.22
C GLY A 401 -0.30 3.21 -9.72
N GLY A 402 0.74 2.44 -9.44
CA GLY A 402 0.64 1.17 -8.72
C GLY A 402 0.21 1.34 -7.25
N PRO A 403 0.26 0.26 -6.45
CA PRO A 403 -0.07 0.29 -5.03
C PRO A 403 0.59 1.45 -4.29
N GLY A 404 -0.20 2.27 -3.60
CA GLY A 404 0.23 3.47 -2.87
C GLY A 404 0.34 4.76 -3.70
N GLY A 405 0.35 4.68 -5.03
CA GLY A 405 0.52 5.85 -5.89
C GLY A 405 -0.60 6.12 -6.89
N GLY A 406 -1.62 5.26 -6.97
CA GLY A 406 -2.72 5.40 -7.93
C GLY A 406 -4.10 5.53 -7.30
N THR A 407 -4.78 6.63 -7.59
CA THR A 407 -6.23 6.84 -7.43
C THR A 407 -6.78 7.47 -8.71
N PRO A 408 -8.10 7.46 -8.95
CA PRO A 408 -8.68 8.17 -10.11
C PRO A 408 -8.39 9.68 -10.14
N ALA A 409 -8.17 10.29 -8.97
CA ALA A 409 -7.93 11.72 -8.84
C ALA A 409 -6.43 12.08 -8.87
N TYR A 410 -5.54 11.10 -8.67
CA TYR A 410 -4.11 11.33 -8.49
C TYR A 410 -3.31 10.04 -8.73
N LYS A 411 -2.40 10.08 -9.71
CA LYS A 411 -1.53 8.98 -10.12
C LYS A 411 -0.09 9.49 -10.19
N HIS A 412 0.78 8.83 -9.45
CA HIS A 412 2.20 9.13 -9.45
C HIS A 412 3.05 7.89 -9.16
N SER A 413 4.35 8.01 -9.45
CA SER A 413 5.40 7.08 -9.06
C SER A 413 6.53 7.86 -8.40
N HIS A 414 7.24 7.22 -7.49
CA HIS A 414 8.49 7.77 -6.94
C HIS A 414 9.70 7.13 -7.58
N ILE A 415 10.77 7.92 -7.71
CA ILE A 415 12.05 7.44 -8.20
C ILE A 415 13.14 7.88 -7.23
N GLU A 416 13.92 6.91 -6.78
CA GLU A 416 15.06 7.11 -5.89
C GLU A 416 16.31 6.40 -6.42
N PHE A 417 17.47 6.95 -6.07
CA PHE A 417 18.78 6.41 -6.45
C PHE A 417 19.58 6.15 -5.18
N TYR A 418 20.31 5.03 -5.13
CA TYR A 418 21.17 4.64 -4.01
C TYR A 418 22.52 4.15 -4.52
N ARG A 419 23.56 4.31 -3.71
CA ARG A 419 24.89 3.74 -4.02
C ARG A 419 24.92 2.25 -3.70
N GLY A 420 25.62 1.47 -4.51
CA GLY A 420 25.78 0.04 -4.31
C GLY A 420 24.68 -0.78 -4.97
N ASN A 421 24.91 -2.10 -5.03
CA ASN A 421 23.86 -3.10 -5.22
C ASN A 421 23.10 -3.34 -3.90
N ALA A 422 22.49 -2.29 -3.36
CA ALA A 422 21.92 -2.28 -2.01
C ALA A 422 20.48 -2.82 -1.94
N GLY A 423 19.84 -3.08 -3.07
CA GLY A 423 18.39 -3.29 -3.11
C GLY A 423 17.65 -2.03 -2.63
N LEU A 424 16.54 -2.21 -1.93
CA LEU A 424 15.79 -1.10 -1.33
C LEU A 424 16.26 -0.90 0.12
N PRO A 425 16.92 0.21 0.48
CA PRO A 425 17.31 0.46 1.86
C PRO A 425 16.07 0.57 2.79
N ALA A 426 16.27 0.23 4.06
CA ALA A 426 15.29 0.47 5.11
C ALA A 426 14.90 1.96 5.15
N LEU A 427 13.62 2.24 5.40
CA LEU A 427 13.05 3.59 5.30
C LEU A 427 13.86 4.66 6.08
N SER A 428 14.30 4.33 7.29
CA SER A 428 15.11 5.22 8.15
C SER A 428 16.49 5.55 7.58
N ALA A 429 17.05 4.67 6.74
CA ALA A 429 18.36 4.85 6.14
C ALA A 429 18.30 5.59 4.78
N ARG A 430 17.14 5.62 4.12
CA ARG A 430 17.00 6.20 2.76
C ARG A 430 17.46 7.65 2.67
N PRO A 431 17.09 8.58 3.58
CA PRO A 431 17.54 9.97 3.47
C PRO A 431 19.07 10.13 3.48
N GLY A 432 19.78 9.29 4.23
CA GLY A 432 21.25 9.35 4.32
C GLY A 432 21.99 8.62 3.20
N LEU A 433 21.30 7.73 2.46
CA LEU A 433 21.90 6.90 1.40
C LEU A 433 21.47 7.31 -0.01
N ARG A 434 20.47 8.20 -0.13
CA ARG A 434 19.95 8.64 -1.41
C ARG A 434 21.00 9.45 -2.17
N ILE A 435 21.09 9.18 -3.46
CA ILE A 435 21.89 9.94 -4.42
C ILE A 435 20.98 10.95 -5.12
N ASP A 436 21.47 12.17 -5.25
CA ASP A 436 20.83 13.24 -6.03
C ASP A 436 20.86 12.89 -7.55
N PRO A 437 19.72 12.81 -8.25
CA PRO A 437 19.65 12.55 -9.69
C PRO A 437 20.48 13.50 -10.57
N ALA A 438 20.76 14.76 -10.16
CA ALA A 438 21.68 15.63 -10.89
C ALA A 438 23.12 15.10 -10.90
N THR A 439 23.53 14.36 -9.87
CA THR A 439 24.85 13.72 -9.89
C THR A 439 24.90 12.53 -10.85
N VAL A 440 23.74 11.91 -11.12
CA VAL A 440 23.59 10.80 -12.05
C VAL A 440 23.54 11.32 -13.50
N PHE A 441 22.70 12.30 -13.79
CA PHE A 441 22.36 12.74 -15.15
C PHE A 441 22.81 14.16 -15.51
N GLY A 442 23.45 14.87 -14.59
CA GLY A 442 23.99 16.21 -14.87
C GLY A 442 25.13 16.19 -15.89
N PRO A 443 25.52 17.35 -16.42
CA PRO A 443 26.71 17.45 -17.26
C PRO A 443 27.94 16.94 -16.48
N GLN A 444 28.79 16.15 -17.12
CA GLN A 444 30.06 15.74 -16.51
C GLN A 444 30.86 16.99 -16.18
N SER A 445 31.18 17.20 -14.91
CA SER A 445 32.13 18.25 -14.55
C SER A 445 33.46 17.90 -15.20
N SER A 446 33.95 18.79 -16.06
CA SER A 446 35.24 18.65 -16.76
C SER A 446 36.44 18.55 -15.80
N GLU A 447 36.21 18.71 -14.50
CA GLU A 447 37.20 18.68 -13.42
C GLU A 447 37.72 17.27 -13.09
N SER A 448 37.08 16.20 -13.58
CA SER A 448 37.54 14.82 -13.40
C SER A 448 38.51 14.31 -14.47
N ALA A 449 38.89 15.13 -15.46
CA ALA A 449 40.00 14.79 -16.36
C ALA A 449 41.33 14.92 -15.58
N ARG A 450 41.57 14.00 -14.64
CA ARG A 450 42.90 13.81 -14.06
C ARG A 450 43.86 13.57 -15.22
N PRO A 451 44.95 14.35 -15.34
CA PRO A 451 45.96 14.07 -16.34
C PRO A 451 46.41 12.62 -16.13
N ALA A 452 46.42 11.84 -17.21
CA ALA A 452 47.02 10.52 -17.21
C ALA A 452 48.41 10.66 -16.57
N ILE A 453 48.60 10.03 -15.42
CA ILE A 453 49.91 9.94 -14.79
C ILE A 453 50.78 9.23 -15.82
N GLY A 454 51.65 10.00 -16.47
CA GLY A 454 52.64 9.48 -17.39
C GLY A 454 53.49 8.48 -16.62
N THR A 455 53.43 7.22 -17.03
CA THR A 455 54.41 6.21 -16.66
C THR A 455 55.71 6.56 -17.36
N ASN A 456 56.72 6.97 -16.58
CA ASN A 456 58.13 6.77 -16.94
C ASN A 456 58.58 5.42 -16.40
#